data_AF-A0A1G7VDE6-F1
#
_entry.id   AF-A0A1G7VDE6-F1
#
_cell.length_a   1.000
_cell.length_b   1.000
_cell.length_c   1.000
_cell.angle_alpha   90.00
_cell.angle_beta   90.00
_cell.angle_gamma   90.00
#
_symmetry.space_group_name_H-M   'P 1'
#
loop_
_entity.id
_entity.type
_entity.pdbx_description
1 polymer ?
#
loop_
_entity_poly.entity_id
_entity_poly.type
_entity_poly.pdbx_seq_one_letter_code
_entity_poly.pdbx_strand_id
1 'polypeptide(L)'
;MRTQEHQMPIGAKGHFPFDEHCSELIRLLKLLDLSPLHTIASQTFIERFRLLVNAADAFFLHEEELLGLHSIPGAVKQRHLASHRRIRDLFYSVHIDAIKGRNQTAIEIYERIGTEIERHLSEFSADFKEYLRPVRH
;
A
#
# COMPACT_ATOMS: atom_id res chain seq x y z
N MET A 1 -25.64 -22.72 -34.70
CA MET A 1 -24.45 -22.18 -34.02
C MET A 1 -24.92 -21.18 -32.97
N ARG A 2 -24.89 -21.55 -31.68
CA ARG A 2 -25.20 -20.67 -30.55
C ARG A 2 -23.90 -20.42 -29.80
N THR A 3 -23.48 -19.18 -29.72
CA THR A 3 -22.44 -18.68 -28.84
C THR A 3 -22.92 -18.80 -27.39
N GLN A 4 -22.22 -19.59 -26.58
CA GLN A 4 -22.42 -19.62 -25.13
C GLN A 4 -21.69 -18.40 -24.53
N GLU A 5 -22.47 -17.41 -24.10
CA GLU A 5 -21.98 -16.38 -23.20
C GLU A 5 -21.71 -17.04 -21.83
N HIS A 6 -20.44 -17.03 -21.42
CA HIS A 6 -20.05 -17.40 -20.06
C HIS A 6 -20.57 -16.34 -19.10
N GLN A 7 -21.79 -16.56 -18.57
CA GLN A 7 -22.24 -15.90 -17.35
C GLN A 7 -21.44 -16.48 -16.18
N MET A 8 -20.58 -15.67 -15.57
CA MET A 8 -20.00 -16.02 -14.28
C MET A 8 -21.08 -15.95 -13.19
N PRO A 9 -21.14 -16.93 -12.28
CA PRO A 9 -22.21 -17.03 -11.30
C PRO A 9 -22.14 -15.91 -10.27
N ILE A 10 -23.26 -15.19 -10.20
CA ILE A 10 -23.65 -14.27 -9.13
C ILE A 10 -23.76 -15.09 -7.85
N GLY A 11 -22.77 -15.00 -6.95
CA GLY A 11 -22.80 -15.81 -5.74
C GLY A 11 -21.52 -15.85 -4.91
N ALA A 12 -20.86 -14.71 -4.69
CA ALA A 12 -19.88 -14.59 -3.61
C ALA A 12 -20.27 -13.39 -2.75
N LYS A 13 -20.67 -13.67 -1.52
CA LYS A 13 -20.86 -12.66 -0.46
C LYS A 13 -19.65 -11.74 -0.47
N GLY A 14 -19.87 -10.45 -0.70
CA GLY A 14 -18.82 -9.45 -0.87
C GLY A 14 -17.96 -9.28 0.36
N HIS A 15 -16.95 -10.13 0.50
CA HIS A 15 -15.74 -9.84 1.23
C HIS A 15 -14.77 -9.32 0.18
N PHE A 16 -14.59 -8.00 0.13
CA PHE A 16 -13.53 -7.42 -0.69
C PHE A 16 -12.20 -7.91 -0.09
N PRO A 17 -11.29 -8.53 -0.85
CA PRO A 17 -9.98 -9.00 -0.35
C PRO A 17 -9.04 -7.85 0.09
N PHE A 18 -9.54 -6.62 0.08
CA PHE A 18 -8.84 -5.40 0.50
C PHE A 18 -8.34 -5.46 1.95
N ASP A 19 -9.13 -6.03 2.86
CA ASP A 19 -8.77 -6.18 4.27
C ASP A 19 -7.52 -7.05 4.44
N GLU A 20 -7.33 -8.05 3.58
CA GLU A 20 -6.17 -8.96 3.62
C GLU A 20 -4.90 -8.25 3.18
N HIS A 21 -4.95 -7.44 2.11
CA HIS A 21 -3.78 -6.70 1.63
C HIS A 21 -3.35 -5.56 2.57
N CYS A 22 -4.32 -4.87 3.19
CA CYS A 22 -4.02 -3.89 4.24
C CYS A 22 -3.41 -4.57 5.47
N SER A 23 -3.97 -5.72 5.87
CA SER A 23 -3.45 -6.50 6.99
C SER A 23 -2.03 -6.98 6.72
N GLU A 24 -1.71 -7.36 5.47
CA GLU A 24 -0.36 -7.78 5.08
C GLU A 24 0.64 -6.63 5.10
N LEU A 25 0.27 -5.44 4.59
CA LEU A 25 1.13 -4.25 4.65
C LEU A 25 1.42 -3.84 6.11
N ILE A 26 0.39 -3.85 6.97
CA ILE A 26 0.53 -3.58 8.40
C ILE A 26 1.38 -4.66 9.10
N ARG A 27 1.18 -5.94 8.75
CA ARG A 27 1.96 -7.05 9.29
C ARG A 27 3.44 -6.91 8.93
N LEU A 28 3.74 -6.54 7.68
CA LEU A 28 5.10 -6.31 7.22
C LEU A 28 5.74 -5.13 7.95
N LEU A 29 5.02 -4.02 8.14
CA LEU A 29 5.51 -2.90 8.96
C LEU A 29 5.86 -3.33 10.39
N LYS A 30 5.03 -4.16 11.02
CA LYS A 30 5.31 -4.72 12.36
C LYS A 30 6.50 -5.68 12.37
N LEU A 31 6.76 -6.40 11.29
CA LEU A 31 7.93 -7.29 11.17
C LEU A 31 9.25 -6.53 11.01
N LEU A 32 9.21 -5.32 10.43
CA LEU A 32 10.39 -4.45 10.33
C LEU A 32 10.89 -4.00 11.71
N ASP A 33 9.98 -3.96 12.70
CA ASP A 33 10.23 -3.50 14.06
C ASP A 33 10.99 -4.52 14.95
N LEU A 34 11.24 -5.74 14.45
CA LEU A 34 11.86 -6.82 15.23
C LEU A 34 13.35 -6.62 15.54
N SER A 35 14.05 -5.65 14.94
CA SER A 35 15.44 -5.32 15.29
C SER A 35 15.85 -3.93 14.79
N PRO A 36 15.34 -2.82 15.36
CA PRO A 36 15.32 -1.54 14.66
C PRO A 36 16.59 -0.68 14.87
N LEU A 37 17.58 -1.19 15.62
CA LEU A 37 18.80 -0.45 16.01
C LEU A 37 19.95 -0.54 14.99
N HIS A 38 19.80 -1.33 13.92
CA HIS A 38 20.79 -1.36 12.85
C HIS A 38 20.68 -0.12 11.95
N THR A 39 21.81 0.34 11.41
CA THR A 39 21.87 1.43 10.43
C THR A 39 21.11 1.06 9.15
N ILE A 40 20.59 2.09 8.47
CA ILE A 40 19.98 1.95 7.14
C ILE A 40 20.96 1.44 6.07
N ALA A 41 22.26 1.50 6.32
CA ALA A 41 23.28 0.94 5.43
C ALA A 41 23.52 -0.57 5.65
N SER A 42 22.90 -1.17 6.67
CA SER A 42 23.09 -2.59 6.96
C SER A 42 22.38 -3.47 5.93
N GLN A 43 22.99 -4.62 5.60
CA GLN A 43 22.39 -5.60 4.70
C GLN A 43 21.00 -6.06 5.19
N THR A 44 20.87 -6.27 6.50
CA THR A 44 19.60 -6.65 7.14
C THR A 44 18.50 -5.62 6.88
N PHE A 45 18.81 -4.32 7.02
CA PHE A 45 17.86 -3.26 6.70
C PHE A 45 17.51 -3.29 5.21
N ILE A 46 18.51 -3.32 4.32
CA ILE A 46 18.31 -3.25 2.88
C ILE A 46 17.39 -4.37 2.37
N GLU A 47 17.61 -5.60 2.83
CA GLU A 47 16.79 -6.75 2.43
C GLU A 47 15.35 -6.65 2.90
N ARG A 48 15.15 -6.28 4.17
CA ARG A 48 13.83 -6.11 4.77
C ARG A 48 13.07 -4.94 4.16
N PHE A 49 13.76 -3.83 3.96
CA PHE A 49 13.23 -2.63 3.31
C PHE A 49 12.79 -2.93 1.88
N ARG A 50 13.58 -3.71 1.11
CA ARG A 50 13.18 -4.13 -0.24
C ARG A 50 11.88 -4.94 -0.25
N LEU A 51 11.69 -5.84 0.73
CA LEU A 51 10.44 -6.61 0.85
C LEU A 51 9.24 -5.69 1.12
N LEU A 52 9.42 -4.70 2.00
CA LEU A 52 8.39 -3.70 2.28
C LEU A 52 8.01 -2.90 1.03
N VAL A 53 9.01 -2.37 0.31
CA VAL A 53 8.78 -1.59 -0.91
C VAL A 53 7.99 -2.40 -1.94
N ASN A 54 8.41 -3.64 -2.19
CA ASN A 54 7.72 -4.51 -3.14
C ASN A 54 6.26 -4.79 -2.74
N ALA A 55 6.01 -5.03 -1.45
CA ALA A 55 4.66 -5.27 -0.95
C ALA A 55 3.78 -4.02 -1.04
N ALA A 56 4.32 -2.86 -0.67
CA ALA A 56 3.63 -1.57 -0.77
C ALA A 56 3.32 -1.21 -2.23
N ASP A 57 4.26 -1.40 -3.16
CA ASP A 57 4.02 -1.15 -4.58
C ASP A 57 2.97 -2.08 -5.17
N ALA A 58 2.99 -3.37 -4.81
CA ALA A 58 1.94 -4.31 -5.23
C ALA A 58 0.56 -3.91 -4.70
N PHE A 59 0.49 -3.46 -3.44
CA PHE A 59 -0.73 -2.92 -2.84
C PHE A 59 -1.23 -1.67 -3.58
N PHE A 60 -0.35 -0.70 -3.83
CA PHE A 60 -0.70 0.53 -4.54
C PHE A 60 -1.18 0.25 -5.97
N LEU A 61 -0.55 -0.68 -6.70
CA LEU A 61 -1.00 -1.06 -8.03
C LEU A 61 -2.41 -1.65 -7.99
N HIS A 62 -2.68 -2.54 -7.04
CA HIS A 62 -4.02 -3.11 -6.86
C HIS A 62 -5.07 -2.04 -6.53
N GLU A 63 -4.73 -1.09 -5.65
CA GLU A 63 -5.60 0.03 -5.33
C GLU A 63 -5.86 0.93 -6.56
N GLU A 64 -4.82 1.27 -7.30
CA GLU A 64 -4.91 2.09 -8.52
C GLU A 64 -5.81 1.43 -9.57
N GLU A 65 -5.74 0.11 -9.73
CA GLU A 65 -6.65 -0.67 -10.58
C GLU A 65 -8.11 -0.56 -10.10
N LEU A 66 -8.37 -0.72 -8.81
CA LEU A 66 -9.70 -0.57 -8.23
C LEU A 66 -10.25 0.84 -8.43
N LEU A 67 -9.42 1.88 -8.21
CA LEU A 67 -9.79 3.26 -8.49
C LEU A 67 -10.13 3.47 -9.97
N GLY A 68 -9.50 2.73 -10.88
CA GLY A 68 -9.81 2.72 -12.31
C GLY A 68 -11.19 2.13 -12.63
N LEU A 69 -11.58 1.05 -11.96
CA LEU A 69 -12.82 0.31 -12.18
C LEU A 69 -14.07 1.02 -11.63
N HIS A 70 -13.93 1.86 -10.61
CA HIS A 70 -15.04 2.55 -9.97
C HIS A 70 -15.21 4.01 -10.45
N SER A 71 -16.46 4.47 -10.50
CA SER A 71 -16.84 5.86 -10.82
C SER A 71 -16.59 6.82 -9.65
N ILE A 72 -15.34 6.88 -9.20
CA ILE A 72 -14.88 7.75 -8.12
C ILE A 72 -14.62 9.16 -8.68
N PRO A 73 -14.91 10.24 -7.94
CA PRO A 73 -14.57 11.60 -8.36
C PRO A 73 -13.09 11.75 -8.72
N GLY A 74 -12.79 12.46 -9.81
CA GLY A 74 -11.41 12.65 -10.27
C GLY A 74 -10.49 13.28 -9.21
N ALA A 75 -11.01 14.20 -8.39
CA ALA A 75 -10.26 14.79 -7.28
C ALA A 75 -9.84 13.75 -6.23
N VAL A 76 -10.73 12.81 -5.88
CA VAL A 76 -10.44 11.71 -4.95
C VAL A 76 -9.36 10.80 -5.54
N LYS A 77 -9.52 10.38 -6.81
CA LYS A 77 -8.49 9.57 -7.51
C LYS A 77 -7.12 10.25 -7.51
N GLN A 78 -7.06 11.56 -7.79
CA GLN A 78 -5.80 12.30 -7.79
C GLN A 78 -5.17 12.41 -6.40
N ARG A 79 -5.97 12.54 -5.33
CA ARG A 79 -5.45 12.50 -3.95
C ARG A 79 -4.81 11.14 -3.62
N HIS A 80 -5.44 10.05 -4.03
CA HIS A 80 -4.90 8.70 -3.86
C HIS A 80 -3.55 8.51 -4.55
N LEU A 81 -3.50 8.81 -5.85
CA LEU A 81 -2.27 8.73 -6.64
C LEU A 81 -1.16 9.63 -6.08
N ALA A 82 -1.51 10.82 -5.58
CA ALA A 82 -0.56 11.69 -4.91
C ALA A 82 -0.04 11.10 -3.59
N SER A 83 -0.87 10.36 -2.85
CA SER A 83 -0.44 9.65 -1.64
C SER A 83 0.55 8.53 -1.96
N HIS A 84 0.26 7.70 -2.98
CA HIS A 84 1.21 6.66 -3.42
C HIS A 84 2.54 7.26 -3.86
N ARG A 85 2.50 8.37 -4.63
CA ARG A 85 3.71 9.07 -5.06
C ARG A 85 4.54 9.55 -3.88
N ARG A 86 3.93 10.16 -2.86
CA ARG A 86 4.64 10.60 -1.64
C ARG A 86 5.35 9.45 -0.93
N ILE A 87 4.70 8.29 -0.82
CA ILE A 87 5.30 7.11 -0.17
C ILE A 87 6.43 6.53 -1.03
N ARG A 88 6.27 6.45 -2.36
CA ARG A 88 7.32 6.03 -3.29
C ARG A 88 8.54 6.96 -3.27
N ASP A 89 8.32 8.28 -3.21
CA ASP A 89 9.38 9.28 -3.10
C ASP A 89 10.15 9.11 -1.77
N LEU A 90 9.43 8.83 -0.67
CA LEU A 90 10.05 8.47 0.61
C LEU A 90 10.91 7.22 0.47
N PHE A 91 10.40 6.15 -0.17
CA PHE A 91 11.17 4.93 -0.37
C PHE A 91 12.43 5.16 -1.18
N TYR A 92 12.33 5.95 -2.25
CA TYR A 92 13.49 6.33 -3.07
C TYR A 92 14.52 7.12 -2.27
N SER A 93 14.09 8.09 -1.44
CA SER A 93 15.00 8.83 -0.56
C SER A 93 15.77 7.91 0.39
N VAL A 94 15.07 6.96 1.03
CA VAL A 94 15.68 5.99 1.94
C VAL A 94 16.70 5.12 1.22
N HIS A 95 16.39 4.67 0.01
CA HIS A 95 17.31 3.89 -0.81
C HIS A 95 18.60 4.66 -1.13
N ILE A 96 18.47 5.93 -1.52
CA ILE A 96 19.62 6.81 -1.78
C ILE A 96 20.46 7.03 -0.51
N ASP A 97 19.81 7.26 0.63
CA ASP A 97 20.49 7.46 1.91
C ASP A 97 21.24 6.19 2.36
N ALA A 98 20.67 5.02 2.13
CA ALA A 98 21.31 3.72 2.38
C ALA A 98 22.56 3.50 1.51
N ILE A 99 22.46 3.78 0.20
CA ILE A 99 23.60 3.70 -0.74
C ILE A 99 24.73 4.64 -0.32
N LYS A 100 24.39 5.85 0.14
CA LYS A 100 25.35 6.86 0.59
C LYS A 100 25.96 6.55 1.96
N GLY A 101 25.53 5.48 2.63
CA GLY A 101 26.03 5.10 3.95
C GLY A 101 25.68 6.10 5.04
N ARG A 102 24.53 6.77 4.95
CA ARG A 102 24.10 7.71 6.00
C ARG A 102 23.86 6.97 7.31
N ASN A 103 24.26 7.59 8.41
CA ASN A 103 24.19 6.99 9.74
C ASN A 103 22.81 7.15 10.42
N GLN A 104 21.74 7.04 9.65
CA GLN A 104 20.38 7.02 10.18
C GLN A 104 20.07 5.61 10.71
N THR A 105 19.22 5.55 11.72
CA THR A 105 18.76 4.28 12.31
C THR A 105 17.56 3.75 11.54
N ALA A 106 17.41 2.43 11.50
CA ALA A 106 16.25 1.82 10.87
C ALA A 106 14.93 2.22 11.55
N ILE A 107 14.93 2.42 12.88
CA ILE A 107 13.75 2.86 13.63
C ILE A 107 13.18 4.19 13.11
N GLU A 108 14.03 5.21 12.93
CA GLU A 108 13.61 6.52 12.42
C GLU A 108 12.95 6.41 11.04
N ILE A 109 13.48 5.53 10.20
CA ILE A 109 12.93 5.30 8.87
C ILE A 109 11.60 4.56 8.94
N TYR A 110 11.50 3.51 9.76
CA TYR A 110 10.28 2.74 9.88
C TYR A 110 9.14 3.54 10.51
N GLU A 111 9.42 4.39 11.52
CA GLU A 111 8.42 5.30 12.10
C GLU A 111 7.89 6.29 11.06
N ARG A 112 8.78 6.88 10.25
CA ARG A 112 8.40 7.82 9.19
C ARG A 112 7.56 7.14 8.11
N ILE A 113 7.96 5.95 7.67
CA ILE A 113 7.19 5.16 6.69
C ILE A 113 5.84 4.74 7.26
N GLY A 114 5.82 4.24 8.49
CA GLY A 114 4.61 3.82 9.19
C GLY A 114 3.59 4.94 9.25
N THR A 115 4.03 6.14 9.65
CA THR A 115 3.19 7.34 9.70
C THR A 115 2.55 7.66 8.35
N GLU A 116 3.33 7.61 7.26
CA GLU A 116 2.82 7.90 5.92
C GLU A 116 1.84 6.84 5.41
N ILE A 117 2.11 5.55 5.68
CA ILE A 117 1.21 4.46 5.32
C ILE A 117 -0.08 4.52 6.15
N GLU A 118 0.01 4.75 7.46
CA GLU A 118 -1.17 4.90 8.32
C GLU A 118 -2.04 6.09 7.91
N ARG A 119 -1.42 7.21 7.55
CA ARG A 119 -2.11 8.39 7.02
C ARG A 119 -2.85 8.04 5.72
N HIS A 120 -2.18 7.37 4.78
CA HIS A 120 -2.79 6.94 3.54
C HIS A 120 -3.96 5.96 3.76
N LEU A 121 -3.79 4.95 4.61
CA LEU A 121 -4.86 3.99 4.93
C LEU A 121 -6.06 4.67 5.61
N SER A 122 -5.82 5.66 6.46
CA SER A 122 -6.88 6.44 7.10
C SER A 122 -7.66 7.28 6.09
N GLU A 123 -6.96 8.01 5.21
CA GLU A 123 -7.55 8.77 4.10
C GLU A 123 -8.38 7.84 3.18
N PHE A 124 -7.82 6.67 2.81
CA PHE A 124 -8.50 5.67 1.99
C PHE A 124 -9.75 5.11 2.65
N SER A 125 -9.69 4.77 3.94
CA SER A 125 -10.84 4.19 4.64
C SER A 125 -12.05 5.13 4.67
N ALA A 126 -11.81 6.44 4.69
CA ALA A 126 -12.87 7.45 4.62
C ALA A 126 -13.49 7.50 3.21
N ASP A 127 -12.65 7.63 2.18
CA ASP A 127 -13.08 7.67 0.78
C ASP A 127 -13.75 6.35 0.35
N PHE A 128 -13.30 5.19 0.85
CA PHE A 128 -13.90 3.88 0.60
C PHE A 128 -15.33 3.78 1.15
N LYS A 129 -15.55 4.25 2.38
CA LYS A 129 -16.89 4.25 3.00
C LYS A 129 -17.88 5.14 2.27
N GLU A 130 -17.38 6.22 1.68
CA GLU A 130 -18.20 7.22 0.99
C GLU A 130 -18.50 6.83 -0.46
N TYR A 131 -17.51 6.32 -1.21
CA TYR A 131 -17.61 6.14 -2.66
C TYR A 131 -17.51 4.69 -3.14
N LEU A 132 -17.00 3.77 -2.32
CA LEU A 132 -16.75 2.38 -2.69
C LEU A 132 -17.61 1.36 -1.92
N ARG A 133 -18.63 1.82 -1.20
CA ARG A 133 -19.61 0.90 -0.60
C ARG A 133 -20.25 0.03 -1.69
N PRO A 134 -20.36 -1.29 -1.48
CA PRO A 134 -21.17 -2.11 -2.38
C PRO A 134 -22.59 -1.56 -2.37
N VAL A 135 -23.08 -1.15 -3.53
CA VAL A 135 -24.50 -0.84 -3.72
C VAL A 135 -25.25 -2.13 -3.39
N ARG A 136 -25.95 -2.13 -2.25
CA ARG A 136 -26.87 -3.21 -1.90
C ARG A 136 -28.02 -3.14 -2.88
N HIS A 137 -28.00 -4.00 -3.90
CA HIS A 137 -29.17 -4.32 -4.70
C HIS A 137 -29.95 -5.45 -4.02
#